data_AF-A0A9F2RAL4-F1
#
_entry.id   AF-A0A9F2RAL4-F1
#
_cell.length_a   1.000
_cell.length_b   1.000
_cell.length_c   1.000
_cell.angle_alpha   90.00
_cell.angle_beta   90.00
_cell.angle_gamma   90.00
#
_symmetry.space_group_name_H-M   'P 1'
#
loop_
_entity.id
_entity.type
_entity.pdbx_description
1 polymer ?
#
loop_
_entity_poly.entity_id
_entity_poly.type
_entity_poly.pdbx_seq_one_letter_code
_entity_poly.pdbx_strand_id
1 'polypeptide(L)'
;MVLKEMNNDGFEQEDNKCMEPDVIAKGNILESFTESQETQELINHLRLAYEDLTLREKVLEKFKVIMDKYQEQPHLLDPHLEWMLNLLLDIIQDEASPPPLIHLAFQFLYIISK
;
A
#
# COMPACT_ATOMS: atom_id res chain seq x y z
N MET A 1 44.85 -25.31 -48.97
CA MET A 1 44.42 -23.96 -48.53
C MET A 1 43.86 -24.14 -47.12
N VAL A 2 44.62 -23.77 -46.08
CA VAL A 2 44.16 -23.84 -44.68
C VAL A 2 44.71 -22.61 -43.96
N LEU A 3 43.81 -21.66 -43.73
CA LEU A 3 43.84 -20.49 -42.87
C LEU A 3 42.35 -20.13 -42.81
N LYS A 4 41.66 -19.97 -41.69
CA LYS A 4 42.06 -19.32 -40.44
C LYS A 4 40.94 -19.56 -39.43
N GLU A 5 41.29 -20.04 -38.24
CA GLU A 5 40.44 -19.86 -37.06
C GLU A 5 40.58 -18.41 -36.59
N MET A 6 39.44 -17.77 -36.33
CA MET A 6 39.36 -16.59 -35.47
C MET A 6 37.94 -16.54 -34.89
N ASN A 7 37.88 -16.84 -33.59
CA ASN A 7 36.76 -16.63 -32.71
C ASN A 7 36.28 -15.18 -32.80
N ASN A 8 34.97 -14.99 -32.96
CA ASN A 8 34.29 -13.79 -32.50
C ASN A 8 32.93 -14.20 -31.92
N ASP A 9 32.97 -14.42 -30.61
CA ASP A 9 31.93 -14.20 -29.61
C ASP A 9 30.59 -13.68 -30.16
N GLY A 10 29.63 -14.60 -30.28
CA GLY A 10 28.21 -14.30 -30.47
C GLY A 10 27.48 -14.60 -29.16
N PHE A 11 27.47 -13.65 -28.23
CA PHE A 11 26.50 -13.66 -27.13
C PHE A 11 25.13 -13.25 -27.70
N GLU A 12 24.43 -14.23 -28.28
CA GLU A 12 23.03 -14.09 -28.62
C GLU A 12 22.18 -14.63 -27.48
N GLN A 13 21.63 -13.69 -26.71
CA GLN A 13 20.33 -13.74 -26.01
C GLN A 13 19.75 -15.14 -25.74
N GLU A 14 19.88 -15.60 -24.50
CA GLU A 14 18.97 -16.59 -23.94
C GLU A 14 18.22 -15.99 -22.74
N ASP A 15 16.93 -15.77 -23.00
CA ASP A 15 15.82 -15.93 -22.08
C ASP A 15 15.79 -15.06 -20.81
N ASN A 16 15.68 -13.75 -21.01
CA ASN A 16 14.85 -12.94 -20.10
C ASN A 16 13.37 -13.21 -20.43
N LYS A 17 12.82 -14.25 -19.83
CA LYS A 17 11.38 -14.47 -19.80
C LYS A 17 10.95 -14.92 -18.40
N CYS A 18 11.08 -14.03 -17.43
CA CYS A 18 10.15 -14.02 -16.32
C CYS A 18 8.77 -13.57 -16.87
N MET A 19 8.10 -14.44 -17.62
CA MET A 19 6.66 -14.34 -17.82
C MET A 19 6.04 -15.32 -16.85
N GLU A 20 5.94 -14.89 -15.60
CA GLU A 20 4.87 -15.41 -14.75
C GLU A 20 3.57 -15.16 -15.52
N PRO A 21 2.73 -16.19 -15.69
CA PRO A 21 1.50 -16.06 -16.44
C PRO A 21 0.64 -15.07 -15.66
N ASP A 22 0.46 -13.91 -16.29
CA ASP A 22 -0.49 -12.88 -15.94
C ASP A 22 -1.87 -13.53 -15.87
N VAL A 23 -2.19 -14.05 -14.68
CA VAL A 23 -3.55 -14.35 -14.29
C VAL A 23 -4.15 -12.97 -14.11
N ILE A 24 -4.59 -12.39 -15.23
CA ILE A 24 -5.48 -11.23 -15.28
C ILE A 24 -6.77 -11.70 -14.63
N ALA A 25 -6.76 -11.74 -13.30
CA ALA A 25 -7.94 -11.59 -12.50
C ALA A 25 -8.55 -10.29 -13.00
N LYS A 26 -9.74 -10.41 -13.59
CA LYS A 26 -10.53 -9.31 -14.14
C LYS A 26 -11.08 -8.40 -13.03
N GLY A 27 -10.31 -8.22 -11.95
CA GLY A 27 -10.52 -7.25 -10.89
C GLY A 27 -9.73 -6.00 -11.27
N ASN A 28 -10.41 -4.86 -11.23
CA ASN A 28 -9.91 -3.51 -11.41
C ASN A 28 -8.38 -3.36 -11.18
N ILE A 29 -7.56 -3.57 -12.23
CA ILE A 29 -6.09 -3.49 -12.12
C ILE A 29 -5.77 -2.02 -11.86
N LEU A 30 -5.37 -1.71 -10.63
CA LEU A 30 -5.01 -0.36 -10.25
C LEU A 30 -3.53 -0.21 -10.61
N GLU A 31 -3.21 0.74 -11.49
CA GLU A 31 -1.82 0.92 -11.95
C GLU A 31 -0.94 1.60 -10.88
N SER A 32 -1.56 2.24 -9.87
CA SER A 32 -0.89 2.98 -8.79
C SER A 32 -1.82 3.24 -7.60
N PHE A 33 -1.25 3.52 -6.42
CA PHE A 33 -1.99 3.92 -5.21
C PHE A 33 -2.43 5.40 -5.30
N THR A 34 -3.48 5.66 -6.09
CA THR A 34 -4.03 7.01 -6.31
C THR A 34 -4.71 7.58 -5.07
N GLU A 35 -5.18 6.73 -4.15
CA GLU A 35 -5.83 7.14 -2.90
C GLU A 35 -4.85 7.36 -1.74
N SER A 36 -3.55 7.49 -2.02
CA SER A 36 -2.52 7.86 -1.02
C SER A 36 -2.83 9.17 -0.31
N GLN A 37 -3.15 10.21 -1.08
CA GLN A 37 -3.48 11.52 -0.53
C GLN A 37 -4.78 11.46 0.30
N GLU A 38 -5.80 10.77 -0.20
CA GLU A 38 -7.05 10.56 0.54
C GLU A 38 -6.81 9.81 1.85
N THR A 39 -5.92 8.82 1.85
CA THR A 39 -5.53 8.06 3.04
C THR A 39 -4.81 8.94 4.06
N GLN A 40 -3.89 9.80 3.61
CA GLN A 40 -3.25 10.79 4.49
C GLN A 40 -4.26 11.77 5.09
N GLU A 41 -5.18 12.28 4.27
CA GLU A 41 -6.26 13.16 4.71
C GLU A 41 -7.16 12.45 5.73
N LEU A 42 -7.48 11.17 5.55
CA LEU A 42 -8.26 10.38 6.51
C LEU A 42 -7.54 10.20 7.84
N ILE A 43 -6.23 9.93 7.82
CA ILE A 43 -5.40 9.82 9.05
C ILE A 43 -5.30 11.19 9.76
N ASN A 44 -5.17 12.28 9.00
CA ASN A 44 -5.15 13.63 9.57
C ASN A 44 -6.51 14.03 10.14
N HIS A 45 -7.60 13.74 9.41
CA HIS A 45 -8.96 13.94 9.90
C HIS A 45 -9.23 13.11 11.15
N LEU A 46 -8.66 11.91 11.30
CA LEU A 46 -8.78 11.11 12.51
C LEU A 46 -8.19 11.83 13.74
N ARG A 47 -7.09 12.58 13.59
CA ARG A 47 -6.53 13.43 14.66
C ARG A 47 -7.45 14.60 15.06
N LEU A 48 -8.36 15.02 14.18
CA LEU A 48 -9.30 16.13 14.42
C LEU A 48 -10.72 15.65 14.77
N ALA A 49 -11.10 14.46 14.31
CA ALA A 49 -12.45 13.91 14.37
C ALA A 49 -12.68 12.96 15.55
N TYR A 50 -11.69 12.75 16.43
CA TYR A 50 -11.85 11.84 17.59
C TYR A 50 -12.96 12.29 18.54
N GLU A 51 -13.26 13.59 18.62
CA GLU A 51 -14.34 14.15 19.44
C GLU A 51 -15.74 13.89 18.85
N ASP A 52 -15.83 13.76 17.52
CA ASP A 52 -17.11 13.66 16.80
C ASP A 52 -17.38 12.23 16.32
N LEU A 53 -18.37 11.57 16.93
CA LEU A 53 -18.69 10.17 16.65
C LEU A 53 -19.07 9.95 15.17
N THR A 54 -19.85 10.85 14.58
CA THR A 54 -20.31 10.71 13.18
C THR A 54 -19.16 10.90 12.18
N LEU A 55 -18.23 11.83 12.45
CA LEU A 55 -17.06 12.02 11.58
C LEU A 55 -16.13 10.81 11.67
N ARG A 56 -15.90 10.31 12.88
CA ARG A 56 -15.13 9.10 13.12
C ARG A 56 -15.63 7.90 12.31
N GLU A 57 -16.93 7.62 12.38
CA GLU A 57 -17.52 6.49 11.64
C GLU A 57 -17.37 6.66 10.13
N LYS A 58 -17.61 7.87 9.62
CA LYS A 58 -17.40 8.18 8.18
C LYS A 58 -15.95 8.00 7.75
N VAL A 59 -15.01 8.47 8.54
CA VAL A 59 -13.57 8.37 8.26
C VAL A 59 -13.14 6.91 8.25
N LEU A 60 -13.61 6.12 9.22
CA LEU A 60 -13.31 4.69 9.31
C LEU A 60 -13.94 3.88 8.18
N GLU A 61 -15.20 4.14 7.84
CA GLU A 61 -15.87 3.48 6.71
C GLU A 61 -15.17 3.78 5.39
N LYS A 62 -14.85 5.06 5.13
CA LYS A 62 -14.09 5.45 3.93
C LYS A 62 -12.74 4.77 3.87
N PHE A 63 -11.97 4.80 4.97
CA PHE A 63 -10.66 4.17 5.03
C PHE A 63 -10.75 2.67 4.75
N LYS A 64 -11.75 1.99 5.34
CA LYS A 64 -12.00 0.57 5.09
C LYS A 64 -12.31 0.29 3.62
N VAL A 65 -13.19 1.07 2.99
CA VAL A 65 -13.55 0.89 1.57
C VAL A 65 -12.35 1.10 0.65
N ILE A 66 -11.46 2.05 0.98
CA ILE A 66 -10.21 2.25 0.25
C ILE A 66 -9.30 1.04 0.45
N MET A 67 -8.99 0.68 1.70
CA MET A 67 -8.09 -0.43 2.01
C MET A 67 -8.55 -1.76 1.41
N ASP A 68 -9.85 -2.07 1.47
CA ASP A 68 -10.43 -3.31 0.92
C ASP A 68 -10.07 -3.51 -0.57
N LYS A 69 -10.06 -2.42 -1.37
CA LYS A 69 -9.65 -2.46 -2.78
C LYS A 69 -8.17 -2.76 -2.97
N TYR A 70 -7.32 -2.17 -2.12
CA TYR A 70 -5.88 -2.32 -2.24
C TYR A 70 -5.37 -3.61 -1.58
N GLN A 71 -6.13 -4.21 -0.66
CA GLN A 71 -5.84 -5.55 -0.15
C GLN A 71 -5.99 -6.64 -1.22
N GLU A 72 -6.79 -6.41 -2.28
CA GLU A 72 -6.81 -7.29 -3.45
C GLU A 72 -5.48 -7.25 -4.24
N GLN A 73 -4.69 -6.17 -4.09
CA GLN A 73 -3.42 -5.94 -4.80
C GLN A 73 -2.35 -5.41 -3.82
N PRO A 74 -1.85 -6.27 -2.91
CA PRO A 74 -0.96 -5.84 -1.82
C PRO A 74 0.34 -5.18 -2.30
N HIS A 75 0.84 -5.58 -3.48
CA HIS A 75 2.04 -4.99 -4.09
C HIS A 75 1.94 -3.48 -4.33
N LEU A 76 0.73 -2.92 -4.50
CA LEU A 76 0.51 -1.48 -4.61
C LEU A 76 0.54 -0.79 -3.25
N LEU A 77 0.14 -1.50 -2.20
CA LEU A 77 0.06 -0.96 -0.85
C LEU A 77 1.42 -1.04 -0.13
N ASP A 78 2.19 -2.11 -0.37
CA ASP A 78 3.51 -2.38 0.23
C ASP A 78 4.44 -1.16 0.35
N PRO A 79 4.74 -0.41 -0.73
CA PRO A 79 5.62 0.76 -0.62
C PRO A 79 4.99 1.91 0.18
N HIS A 80 3.67 1.92 0.33
CA HIS A 80 2.95 2.95 1.07
C HIS A 80 2.64 2.56 2.53
N LEU A 81 2.70 1.27 2.85
CA LEU A 81 2.49 0.76 4.20
C LEU A 81 3.47 1.36 5.19
N GLU A 82 4.75 1.50 4.82
CA GLU A 82 5.77 2.01 5.73
C GLU A 82 5.40 3.39 6.30
N TRP A 83 5.09 4.37 5.45
CA TRP A 83 4.74 5.70 5.94
C TRP A 83 3.37 5.73 6.62
N MET A 84 2.41 4.91 6.17
CA MET A 84 1.08 4.81 6.80
C MET A 84 1.18 4.28 8.23
N LEU A 85 1.96 3.21 8.43
CA LEU A 85 2.20 2.63 9.74
C LEU A 85 2.96 3.60 10.63
N ASN A 86 3.98 4.29 10.13
CA ASN A 86 4.69 5.31 10.89
C ASN A 86 3.74 6.43 11.37
N LEU A 87 2.83 6.92 10.52
CA LEU A 87 1.84 7.94 10.92
C LEU A 87 0.89 7.46 12.01
N LEU A 88 0.43 6.21 11.94
CA LEU A 88 -0.47 5.63 12.94
C LEU A 88 0.26 5.33 14.25
N LEU A 89 1.49 4.82 14.17
CA LEU A 89 2.34 4.56 15.33
C LEU A 89 2.73 5.85 16.04
N ASP A 90 2.94 6.95 15.34
CA ASP A 90 3.16 8.28 15.92
C ASP A 90 1.98 8.70 16.81
N ILE A 91 0.74 8.47 16.36
CA ILE A 91 -0.48 8.75 17.14
C ILE A 91 -0.58 7.86 18.38
N ILE A 92 -0.18 6.58 18.26
CA ILE A 92 -0.29 5.61 19.35
C ILE A 92 0.80 5.81 20.41
N GLN A 93 2.00 6.21 19.99
CA GLN A 93 3.13 6.46 20.89
C GLN A 93 3.03 7.82 21.59
N ASP A 94 2.24 8.74 21.04
CA ASP A 94 2.01 10.05 21.65
C ASP A 94 1.23 9.90 22.98
N GLU A 95 1.92 10.12 24.10
CA GLU A 95 1.33 10.04 25.45
C GLU A 95 0.26 11.12 25.72
N ALA A 96 0.22 12.17 24.89
CA ALA A 96 -0.80 13.22 24.96
C ALA A 96 -2.10 12.83 24.23
N SER A 97 -2.10 11.73 23.47
CA SER A 97 -3.23 11.32 22.65
C SER A 97 -4.34 10.72 23.52
N PRO A 98 -5.58 11.20 23.39
CA PRO A 98 -6.69 10.72 24.19
C PRO A 98 -6.99 9.24 23.84
N PRO A 99 -7.45 8.43 24.81
CA PRO A 99 -7.80 7.02 24.59
C PRO A 99 -8.64 6.75 23.32
N PRO A 100 -9.72 7.51 23.01
CA PRO A 100 -10.49 7.30 21.79
C PRO A 100 -9.68 7.46 20.49
N LEU A 101 -8.69 8.36 20.47
CA LEU A 101 -7.82 8.57 19.32
C LEU A 101 -6.87 7.38 19.13
N ILE A 102 -6.30 6.86 20.22
CA ILE A 102 -5.45 5.66 20.20
C ILE A 102 -6.25 4.45 19.72
N HIS A 103 -7.47 4.24 20.23
CA HIS A 103 -8.35 3.17 19.78
C HIS A 103 -8.64 3.26 18.28
N LEU A 104 -8.86 4.46 17.77
CA LEU A 104 -9.09 4.72 16.35
C LEU A 104 -7.87 4.41 15.48
N ALA A 105 -6.69 4.84 15.89
CA ALA A 105 -5.44 4.54 15.20
C ALA A 105 -5.20 3.02 15.15
N PHE A 106 -5.47 2.30 16.25
CA PHE A 106 -5.42 0.84 16.27
C PHE A 106 -6.43 0.18 15.33
N GLN A 107 -7.65 0.73 15.20
CA GLN A 107 -8.62 0.23 14.22
C GLN A 107 -8.10 0.38 12.79
N PHE A 108 -7.45 1.49 12.47
CA PHE A 108 -6.84 1.72 11.15
C PHE A 108 -5.71 0.72 10.89
N LEU A 109 -4.82 0.53 11.87
CA LEU A 109 -3.77 -0.49 11.82
C LEU A 109 -4.32 -1.90 11.61
N TYR A 110 -5.42 -2.25 12.28
CA TYR A 110 -6.08 -3.54 12.10
C TYR A 110 -6.61 -3.70 10.68
N ILE A 111 -7.24 -2.66 10.11
CA ILE A 111 -7.74 -2.70 8.73
C ILE A 111 -6.59 -2.91 7.73
N ILE A 112 -5.45 -2.25 7.95
CA ILE A 112 -4.26 -2.39 7.10
C ILE A 112 -3.69 -3.82 7.18
N SER A 113 -3.65 -4.40 8.38
CA SER A 113 -2.99 -5.69 8.66
C SER A 113 -3.91 -6.91 8.47
N LYS A 114 -5.16 -6.69 8.07
CA LYS A 114 -6.19 -7.74 7.97
C LYS A 114 -5.95 -8.65 6.77
#